data_AF-A0A7W0XZ18-F1
#
_entry.id   AF-A0A7W0XZ18-F1
#
_cell.length_a   1.000
_cell.length_b   1.000
_cell.length_c   1.000
_cell.angle_alpha   90.00
_cell.angle_beta   90.00
_cell.angle_gamma   90.00
#
_symmetry.space_group_name_H-M   'P 1'
#
loop_
_entity.id
_entity.type
_entity.pdbx_description
1 polymer ?
#
loop_
_entity_poly.entity_id
_entity_poly.type
_entity_poly.pdbx_seq_one_letter_code
_entity_poly.pdbx_strand_id
1 'polypeptide(L)'
;MGIIESPGVVNSATAEQFSSGHQLDLSTLQMLVDGHWYDALAVLLERSLPAVGASPQLLRVRALATAARRVLDLDAEDFSSIARDFSAPWIPRLAACSFPQQPRDPQRGALGSLVPLYQLMLEVLELRALRRESLQIVVTAHLISEYLVQLAWESTLGHGGDPEQLETFVAGSRWGTDDRLCPHSPAQRSTAKRLLSACKGDLAGYTAYLDRFHSRQGEALAVCAMNHATIGPGERPDVGVTCPNPCGFITELPMPDRRDLDARVRLALLFSESPIVALRHHAPVGHFFGVPSAQEIAAAWAMTWDKVSLPWPDGDNPLQSVDHMSVGA
;
A
#
# COMPACT_ATOMS: atom_id res chain seq x y z
N MET A 1 15.75 -8.43 -36.46
CA MET A 1 15.06 -9.61 -35.91
C MET A 1 14.05 -9.07 -34.90
N GLY A 2 12.84 -8.76 -35.36
CA GLY A 2 11.80 -8.10 -34.55
C GLY A 2 10.88 -9.14 -33.93
N ILE A 3 10.72 -9.11 -32.61
CA ILE A 3 9.95 -10.10 -31.83
C ILE A 3 8.48 -9.65 -31.63
N ILE A 4 8.11 -8.47 -32.13
CA ILE A 4 6.72 -8.06 -32.21
C ILE A 4 6.36 -8.03 -33.70
N GLU A 5 5.81 -9.13 -34.19
CA GLU A 5 5.08 -9.11 -35.45
C GLU A 5 3.92 -8.13 -35.28
N SER A 6 3.96 -7.01 -36.01
CA SER A 6 2.75 -6.21 -36.23
C SER A 6 1.67 -7.15 -36.75
N PRO A 7 0.42 -7.08 -36.24
CA PRO A 7 -0.65 -7.86 -36.84
C PRO A 7 -0.71 -7.43 -38.31
N GLY A 8 -0.36 -8.36 -39.18
CA GLY A 8 -0.27 -8.12 -40.61
C GLY A 8 -1.57 -7.46 -41.07
N VAL A 9 -1.42 -6.47 -41.96
CA VAL A 9 -2.51 -5.82 -42.68
C VAL A 9 -3.52 -6.89 -43.09
N VAL A 10 -4.63 -6.96 -42.36
CA VAL A 10 -5.74 -7.84 -42.69
C VAL A 10 -6.27 -7.33 -44.01
N ASN A 11 -6.02 -8.10 -45.07
CA ASN A 11 -6.57 -7.84 -46.39
C ASN A 11 -8.06 -7.53 -46.25
N SER A 12 -8.48 -6.41 -46.83
CA SER A 12 -9.83 -5.84 -46.85
C SER A 12 -10.93 -6.76 -47.43
N ALA A 13 -10.62 -8.03 -47.68
CA ALA A 13 -11.53 -9.06 -48.18
C ALA A 13 -11.96 -10.09 -47.11
N THR A 14 -11.56 -9.95 -45.85
CA THR A 14 -12.02 -10.82 -44.73
C THR A 14 -12.84 -10.10 -43.66
N ALA A 15 -13.01 -8.78 -43.77
CA ALA A 15 -13.81 -7.99 -42.84
C ALA A 15 -15.31 -8.33 -42.87
N GLU A 16 -15.80 -8.96 -43.95
CA GLU A 16 -17.20 -9.41 -44.04
C GLU A 16 -17.44 -10.78 -43.38
N GLN A 17 -16.39 -11.59 -43.13
CA GLN A 17 -16.50 -12.92 -42.51
C GLN A 17 -16.43 -12.91 -40.97
N PHE A 18 -16.09 -11.79 -40.35
CA PHE A 18 -16.22 -11.58 -38.89
C PHE A 18 -17.53 -10.85 -38.51
N SER A 19 -18.50 -10.78 -39.41
CA SER A 19 -19.81 -10.16 -39.16
C SER A 19 -20.84 -11.09 -38.50
N SER A 20 -20.49 -12.35 -38.20
CA SER A 20 -21.29 -13.19 -37.32
C SER A 20 -21.02 -12.80 -35.88
N GLY A 21 -21.95 -12.04 -35.27
CA GLY A 21 -21.88 -11.63 -33.87
C GLY A 21 -21.41 -12.77 -32.98
N HIS A 22 -20.19 -12.64 -32.45
CA HIS A 22 -19.70 -13.53 -31.42
C HIS A 22 -20.60 -13.32 -30.20
N GLN A 23 -21.59 -14.20 -30.08
CA GLN A 23 -22.42 -14.27 -28.90
C GLN A 23 -21.46 -14.52 -27.72
N LEU A 24 -21.48 -13.61 -26.76
CA LEU A 24 -20.66 -13.70 -25.55
C LEU A 24 -20.90 -15.07 -24.91
N ASP A 25 -19.89 -15.92 -24.94
CA ASP A 25 -19.94 -17.23 -24.32
C ASP A 25 -19.84 -17.07 -22.79
N LEU A 26 -20.94 -17.41 -22.10
CA LEU A 26 -21.03 -17.32 -20.65
C LEU A 26 -19.96 -18.20 -19.97
N SER A 27 -19.53 -19.30 -20.59
CA SER A 27 -18.50 -20.16 -19.99
C SER A 27 -17.14 -19.47 -19.97
N THR A 28 -16.77 -18.78 -21.05
CA THR A 28 -15.59 -17.91 -21.12
C THR A 28 -15.64 -16.80 -20.06
N LEU A 29 -16.79 -16.13 -19.90
CA LEU A 29 -16.94 -15.09 -18.87
C LEU A 29 -16.77 -15.66 -17.46
N GLN A 30 -17.34 -16.84 -17.19
CA GLN A 30 -17.20 -17.51 -15.90
C GLN A 30 -15.75 -17.89 -15.61
N MET A 31 -15.02 -18.43 -16.59
CA MET A 31 -13.60 -18.74 -16.44
C MET A 31 -12.74 -17.52 -16.08
N LEU A 32 -13.05 -16.34 -16.65
CA LEU A 32 -12.35 -15.10 -16.31
C LEU A 32 -12.67 -14.65 -14.88
N VAL A 33 -13.91 -14.79 -14.43
CA VAL A 33 -14.31 -14.48 -13.05
C VAL A 33 -13.64 -15.43 -12.06
N ASP A 34 -13.69 -16.74 -12.31
CA ASP A 34 -13.10 -17.77 -11.46
C ASP A 34 -11.57 -17.66 -11.38
N GLY A 35 -10.94 -17.20 -12.45
CA GLY A 35 -9.50 -16.91 -12.48
C GLY A 35 -9.12 -15.50 -12.00
N HIS A 36 -10.07 -14.69 -11.53
CA HIS A 36 -9.86 -13.30 -11.10
C HIS A 36 -9.27 -12.36 -12.17
N TRP A 37 -9.51 -12.65 -13.46
CA TRP A 37 -9.06 -11.87 -14.63
C TRP A 37 -10.07 -10.76 -14.97
N TYR A 38 -10.40 -9.90 -14.00
CA TYR A 38 -11.40 -8.84 -14.14
C TYR A 38 -11.02 -7.80 -15.19
N ASP A 39 -9.72 -7.58 -15.41
CA ASP A 39 -9.19 -6.70 -16.44
C ASP A 39 -9.50 -7.22 -17.86
N ALA A 40 -9.25 -8.50 -18.12
CA ALA A 40 -9.60 -9.15 -19.38
C ALA A 40 -11.12 -9.19 -19.59
N LEU A 41 -11.88 -9.46 -18.52
CA LEU A 41 -13.34 -9.45 -18.55
C LEU A 41 -13.90 -8.08 -18.92
N ALA A 42 -13.37 -7.01 -18.32
CA ALA A 42 -13.78 -5.63 -18.62
C ALA A 42 -13.53 -5.29 -20.09
N VAL A 43 -12.34 -5.59 -20.62
CA VAL A 43 -11.97 -5.32 -22.02
C VAL A 43 -12.82 -6.15 -22.99
N LEU A 44 -13.06 -7.43 -22.69
CA LEU A 44 -13.91 -8.28 -23.52
C LEU A 44 -15.34 -7.72 -23.58
N LEU A 45 -15.95 -7.39 -22.44
CA LEU A 45 -17.30 -6.82 -22.40
C LEU A 45 -17.37 -5.43 -23.03
N GLU A 46 -16.34 -4.60 -22.91
CA GLU A 46 -16.27 -3.30 -23.56
C GLU A 46 -16.29 -3.42 -25.09
N ARG A 47 -15.59 -4.41 -25.64
CA ARG A 47 -15.52 -4.64 -27.10
C ARG A 47 -16.71 -5.39 -27.66
N SER A 48 -17.33 -6.28 -26.88
CA SER A 48 -18.37 -7.18 -27.35
C SER A 48 -19.79 -6.67 -27.12
N LEU A 49 -20.02 -5.72 -26.21
CA LEU A 49 -21.36 -5.19 -25.98
C LEU A 49 -21.76 -4.16 -27.04
N PRO A 50 -22.97 -4.27 -27.62
CA PRO A 50 -23.44 -3.29 -28.60
C PRO A 50 -23.70 -1.94 -27.93
N ALA A 51 -23.50 -0.85 -28.68
CA ALA A 51 -23.73 0.51 -28.20
C ALA A 51 -25.20 0.77 -27.78
N VAL A 52 -26.15 0.03 -28.38
CA VAL A 52 -27.58 0.10 -28.08
C VAL A 52 -28.13 -1.32 -27.89
N GLY A 53 -29.01 -1.50 -26.90
CA GLY A 53 -29.71 -2.78 -26.68
C GLY A 53 -28.94 -3.83 -25.88
N ALA A 54 -27.80 -3.49 -25.28
CA ALA A 54 -27.10 -4.37 -24.35
C ALA A 54 -27.97 -4.69 -23.12
N SER A 55 -27.93 -5.95 -22.68
CA SER A 55 -28.63 -6.38 -21.46
C SER A 55 -28.15 -5.58 -20.23
N PRO A 56 -29.06 -5.10 -19.36
CA PRO A 56 -28.70 -4.41 -18.12
C PRO A 56 -27.76 -5.22 -17.22
N GLN A 57 -27.91 -6.54 -17.21
CA GLN A 57 -27.06 -7.45 -16.44
C GLN A 57 -25.62 -7.43 -16.96
N LEU A 58 -25.42 -7.51 -18.28
CA LEU A 58 -24.08 -7.46 -18.87
C LEU A 58 -23.42 -6.08 -18.70
N LEU A 59 -24.21 -5.00 -18.75
CA LEU A 59 -23.71 -3.65 -18.42
C LEU A 59 -23.25 -3.57 -16.96
N ARG A 60 -23.99 -4.19 -16.03
CA ARG A 60 -23.61 -4.27 -14.61
C ARG A 60 -22.33 -5.10 -14.41
N VAL A 61 -22.20 -6.25 -15.07
CA VAL A 61 -20.98 -7.08 -15.00
C VAL A 61 -19.79 -6.30 -15.55
N ARG A 62 -19.93 -5.60 -16.68
CA ARG A 62 -18.87 -4.73 -17.22
C ARG A 62 -18.46 -3.67 -16.20
N ALA A 63 -19.41 -2.98 -15.58
CA ALA A 63 -19.12 -1.96 -14.57
C ALA A 63 -18.35 -2.54 -13.38
N LEU A 64 -18.79 -3.69 -12.86
CA LEU A 64 -18.10 -4.38 -11.76
C LEU A 64 -16.69 -4.83 -12.15
N ALA A 65 -16.50 -5.38 -13.35
CA ALA A 65 -15.19 -5.78 -13.85
C ALA A 65 -14.24 -4.59 -14.01
N THR A 66 -14.73 -3.46 -14.52
CA THR A 66 -13.96 -2.21 -14.61
C THR A 66 -13.58 -1.67 -13.22
N ALA A 67 -14.52 -1.69 -12.26
CA ALA A 67 -14.24 -1.29 -10.89
C ALA A 67 -13.17 -2.20 -10.25
N ALA A 68 -13.33 -3.52 -10.37
CA ALA A 68 -12.37 -4.49 -9.85
C ALA A 68 -10.98 -4.34 -10.47
N ARG A 69 -10.88 -4.08 -11.79
CA ARG A 69 -9.59 -3.75 -12.43
C ARG A 69 -8.92 -2.54 -11.77
N ARG A 70 -9.64 -1.44 -11.59
CA ARG A 70 -9.09 -0.21 -10.98
C ARG A 70 -8.70 -0.42 -9.51
N VAL A 71 -9.44 -1.24 -8.77
CA VAL A 71 -9.08 -1.61 -7.40
C VAL A 71 -7.79 -2.45 -7.37
N LEU A 72 -7.62 -3.38 -8.32
CA LEU A 72 -6.40 -4.17 -8.46
C LEU A 72 -5.17 -3.34 -8.87
N ASP A 73 -5.36 -2.17 -9.48
CA ASP A 73 -4.28 -1.22 -9.76
C ASP A 73 -3.81 -0.47 -8.49
N LEU A 74 -4.53 -0.60 -7.37
CA LEU A 74 -4.26 0.02 -6.07
C LEU A 74 -4.15 1.56 -6.13
N ASP A 75 -4.83 2.18 -7.08
CA ASP A 75 -4.95 3.63 -7.17
C ASP A 75 -6.01 4.15 -6.18
N ALA A 76 -5.57 4.42 -4.95
CA ALA A 76 -6.44 4.84 -3.86
C ALA A 76 -7.04 6.25 -4.06
N GLU A 77 -6.57 7.04 -5.01
CA GLU A 77 -7.19 8.33 -5.36
C GLU A 77 -8.57 8.12 -6.01
N ASP A 78 -8.70 7.03 -6.76
CA ASP A 78 -9.88 6.71 -7.56
C ASP A 78 -11.00 6.01 -6.77
N PHE A 79 -10.69 5.44 -5.61
CA PHE A 79 -11.60 4.57 -4.85
C PHE A 79 -12.89 5.27 -4.43
N SER A 80 -12.81 6.53 -4.00
CA SER A 80 -13.99 7.34 -3.68
C SER A 80 -14.89 7.59 -4.89
N SER A 81 -14.30 7.68 -6.09
CA SER A 81 -15.06 7.82 -7.34
C SER A 81 -15.79 6.52 -7.68
N ILE A 82 -15.07 5.39 -7.64
CA ILE A 82 -15.64 4.06 -7.84
C ILE A 82 -16.79 3.81 -6.86
N ALA A 83 -16.59 4.11 -5.57
CA ALA A 83 -17.58 3.92 -4.52
C ALA A 83 -18.92 4.64 -4.77
N ARG A 84 -18.92 5.78 -5.47
CA ARG A 84 -20.17 6.52 -5.75
C ARG A 84 -21.02 5.90 -6.85
N ASP A 85 -20.43 5.09 -7.73
CA ASP A 85 -21.11 4.53 -8.89
C ASP A 85 -21.92 3.26 -8.57
N PHE A 86 -21.85 2.75 -7.34
CA PHE A 86 -22.47 1.48 -6.95
C PHE A 86 -23.27 1.59 -5.65
N SER A 87 -24.22 0.67 -5.50
CA SER A 87 -24.93 0.39 -4.25
C SER A 87 -24.61 -1.05 -3.84
N ALA A 88 -23.66 -1.22 -2.93
CA ALA A 88 -23.20 -2.53 -2.46
C ALA A 88 -22.62 -2.47 -1.03
N PRO A 89 -22.60 -3.60 -0.29
CA PRO A 89 -22.07 -3.63 1.08
C PRO A 89 -20.58 -3.27 1.21
N TRP A 90 -19.79 -3.43 0.14
CA TRP A 90 -18.34 -3.16 0.14
C TRP A 90 -18.00 -1.66 -0.05
N ILE A 91 -18.98 -0.82 -0.36
CA ILE A 91 -18.78 0.61 -0.67
C ILE A 91 -18.14 1.39 0.49
N PRO A 92 -18.62 1.27 1.75
CA PRO A 92 -18.01 2.00 2.86
C PRO A 92 -16.54 1.60 3.08
N ARG A 93 -16.23 0.30 2.90
CA ARG A 93 -14.86 -0.21 3.02
C ARG A 93 -13.96 0.35 1.92
N LEU A 94 -14.42 0.36 0.67
CA LEU A 94 -13.64 0.92 -0.44
C LEU A 94 -13.41 2.43 -0.27
N ALA A 95 -14.43 3.18 0.16
CA ALA A 95 -14.29 4.59 0.45
C ALA A 95 -13.27 4.86 1.58
N ALA A 96 -13.25 4.03 2.63
CA ALA A 96 -12.28 4.13 3.72
C ALA A 96 -10.83 3.87 3.26
N CYS A 97 -10.62 3.16 2.15
CA CYS A 97 -9.30 2.95 1.57
C CYS A 97 -8.79 4.14 0.74
N SER A 98 -9.62 5.15 0.48
CA SER A 98 -9.24 6.27 -0.41
C SER A 98 -8.41 7.33 0.28
N PHE A 99 -7.52 8.01 -0.46
CA PHE A 99 -6.89 9.23 0.03
C PHE A 99 -7.79 10.46 -0.22
N PRO A 100 -7.83 11.42 0.72
CA PRO A 100 -8.61 12.64 0.55
C PRO A 100 -8.02 13.50 -0.56
N GLN A 101 -8.90 14.02 -1.43
CA GLN A 101 -8.55 14.76 -2.63
C GLN A 101 -8.26 16.24 -2.33
N GLN A 102 -8.79 16.77 -1.23
CA GLN A 102 -8.52 18.11 -0.74
C GLN A 102 -7.83 18.06 0.62
N PRO A 103 -7.01 19.08 0.94
CA PRO A 103 -6.19 19.05 2.16
C PRO A 103 -7.00 18.87 3.46
N ARG A 104 -8.22 19.43 3.53
CA ARG A 104 -9.11 19.38 4.70
C ARG A 104 -10.45 18.71 4.39
N ASP A 105 -10.45 17.72 3.49
CA ASP A 105 -11.66 16.92 3.27
C ASP A 105 -12.12 16.30 4.61
N PRO A 106 -13.42 16.34 4.92
CA PRO A 106 -13.93 15.78 6.17
C PRO A 106 -13.86 14.25 6.22
N GLN A 107 -13.84 13.60 5.05
CA GLN A 107 -13.64 12.16 4.92
C GLN A 107 -12.14 11.89 4.72
N ARG A 108 -11.44 11.56 5.81
CA ARG A 108 -9.98 11.38 5.79
C ARG A 108 -9.52 10.07 5.15
N GLY A 109 -10.40 9.07 5.01
CA GLY A 109 -10.08 7.78 4.40
C GLY A 109 -8.80 7.15 4.98
N ALA A 110 -7.85 6.81 4.11
CA ALA A 110 -6.56 6.21 4.47
C ALA A 110 -5.68 7.10 5.38
N LEU A 111 -5.86 8.43 5.36
CA LEU A 111 -5.20 9.31 6.34
C LEU A 111 -5.82 9.16 7.73
N GLY A 112 -7.11 8.87 7.82
CA GLY A 112 -7.82 8.63 9.08
C GLY A 112 -7.48 7.27 9.70
N SER A 113 -7.31 6.23 8.88
CA SER A 113 -6.81 4.93 9.29
C SER A 113 -6.26 4.18 8.07
N LEU A 114 -5.05 3.65 8.16
CA LEU A 114 -4.42 2.85 7.12
C LEU A 114 -4.93 1.40 7.13
N VAL A 115 -5.54 0.93 8.22
CA VAL A 115 -5.99 -0.46 8.38
C VAL A 115 -6.85 -0.95 7.20
N PRO A 116 -7.91 -0.24 6.75
CA PRO A 116 -8.72 -0.70 5.61
C PRO A 116 -7.91 -0.86 4.32
N LEU A 117 -7.02 0.10 4.04
CA LEU A 117 -6.16 0.06 2.87
C LEU A 117 -5.16 -1.11 2.96
N TYR A 118 -4.60 -1.38 4.13
CA TYR A 118 -3.74 -2.54 4.36
C TYR A 118 -4.45 -3.88 4.15
N GLN A 119 -5.67 -4.02 4.69
CA GLN A 119 -6.48 -5.22 4.44
C GLN A 119 -6.72 -5.42 2.95
N LEU A 120 -7.03 -4.33 2.22
CA LEU A 120 -7.19 -4.39 0.77
C LEU A 120 -5.88 -4.77 0.05
N MET A 121 -4.73 -4.20 0.43
CA MET A 121 -3.43 -4.56 -0.16
C MET A 121 -3.10 -6.04 0.04
N LEU A 122 -3.42 -6.62 1.20
CA LEU A 122 -3.24 -8.05 1.48
C LEU A 122 -4.18 -8.93 0.62
N GLU A 123 -5.44 -8.54 0.44
CA GLU A 123 -6.37 -9.22 -0.46
C GLU A 123 -5.89 -9.14 -1.92
N VAL A 124 -5.41 -7.97 -2.36
CA VAL A 124 -4.84 -7.81 -3.70
C VAL A 124 -3.59 -8.68 -3.86
N LEU A 125 -2.70 -8.73 -2.86
CA LEU A 125 -1.51 -9.59 -2.88
C LEU A 125 -1.89 -11.06 -3.07
N GLU A 126 -2.92 -11.54 -2.35
CA GLU A 126 -3.44 -12.91 -2.49
C GLU A 126 -3.99 -13.15 -3.90
N LEU A 127 -4.81 -12.24 -4.44
CA LEU A 127 -5.33 -12.37 -5.81
C LEU A 127 -4.21 -12.39 -6.86
N ARG A 128 -3.18 -11.56 -6.70
CA ARG A 128 -2.00 -11.56 -7.59
C ARG A 128 -1.22 -12.87 -7.47
N ALA A 129 -1.15 -13.46 -6.28
CA ALA A 129 -0.55 -14.78 -6.07
C ALA A 129 -1.36 -15.90 -6.76
N LEU A 130 -2.69 -15.89 -6.63
CA LEU A 130 -3.58 -16.83 -7.32
C LEU A 130 -3.45 -16.72 -8.85
N ARG A 131 -3.33 -15.50 -9.38
CA ARG A 131 -3.07 -15.20 -10.80
C ARG A 131 -1.64 -15.50 -11.25
N ARG A 132 -0.74 -15.84 -10.32
CA ARG A 132 0.70 -16.09 -10.56
C ARG A 132 1.42 -14.88 -11.17
N GLU A 133 1.07 -13.68 -10.73
CA GLU A 133 1.63 -12.44 -11.24
C GLU A 133 2.84 -12.00 -10.42
N SER A 134 3.95 -12.71 -10.59
CA SER A 134 5.16 -12.57 -9.77
C SER A 134 5.66 -11.12 -9.63
N LEU A 135 5.63 -10.33 -10.71
CA LEU A 135 6.01 -8.92 -10.65
C LEU A 135 5.06 -8.11 -9.76
N GLN A 136 3.76 -8.36 -9.84
CA GLN A 136 2.77 -7.64 -9.03
C GLN A 136 2.85 -8.03 -7.56
N ILE A 137 3.16 -9.29 -7.24
CA ILE A 137 3.38 -9.74 -5.86
C ILE A 137 4.50 -8.92 -5.21
N VAL A 138 5.66 -8.77 -5.88
CA VAL A 138 6.79 -8.01 -5.30
C VAL A 138 6.55 -6.51 -5.27
N VAL A 139 5.78 -5.96 -6.23
CA VAL A 139 5.35 -4.55 -6.21
C VAL A 139 4.42 -4.29 -5.03
N THR A 140 3.41 -5.14 -4.81
CA THR A 140 2.47 -4.97 -3.69
C THR A 140 3.16 -5.17 -2.35
N ALA A 141 4.07 -6.14 -2.21
CA ALA A 141 4.88 -6.30 -0.99
C ALA A 141 5.73 -5.06 -0.69
N HIS A 142 6.29 -4.42 -1.72
CA HIS A 142 7.01 -3.16 -1.58
C HIS A 142 6.09 -2.00 -1.14
N LEU A 143 4.92 -1.84 -1.75
CA LEU A 143 3.94 -0.82 -1.33
C LEU A 143 3.50 -1.01 0.13
N ILE A 144 3.24 -2.25 0.54
CA ILE A 144 2.98 -2.59 1.94
C ILE A 144 4.15 -2.13 2.83
N SER A 145 5.40 -2.31 2.41
CA SER A 145 6.55 -1.90 3.22
C SER A 145 6.70 -0.38 3.39
N GLU A 146 6.23 0.42 2.43
CA GLU A 146 6.39 1.89 2.47
C GLU A 146 5.55 2.53 3.58
N TYR A 147 4.35 2.02 3.82
CA TYR A 147 3.42 2.58 4.80
C TYR A 147 3.52 1.92 6.18
N LEU A 148 4.35 0.89 6.34
CA LEU A 148 4.22 -0.04 7.48
C LEU A 148 4.60 0.63 8.79
N VAL A 149 5.55 1.57 8.74
CA VAL A 149 5.86 2.43 9.88
C VAL A 149 4.67 3.32 10.23
N GLN A 150 3.98 3.92 9.27
CA GLN A 150 2.81 4.76 9.56
C GLN A 150 1.68 3.93 10.19
N LEU A 151 1.45 2.71 9.71
CA LEU A 151 0.51 1.77 10.35
C LEU A 151 0.97 1.39 11.76
N ALA A 152 2.27 1.16 11.97
CA ALA A 152 2.86 0.93 13.29
C ALA A 152 2.72 2.15 14.23
N TRP A 153 2.40 3.34 13.72
CA TRP A 153 2.09 4.50 14.55
C TRP A 153 0.60 4.67 14.84
N GLU A 154 -0.28 3.95 14.14
CA GLU A 154 -1.72 4.24 14.14
C GLU A 154 -2.36 4.12 15.53
N SER A 155 -2.00 3.13 16.34
CA SER A 155 -2.53 3.03 17.72
C SER A 155 -2.04 4.14 18.65
N THR A 156 -0.97 4.85 18.29
CA THR A 156 -0.40 5.97 19.05
C THR A 156 -0.91 7.32 18.54
N LEU A 157 -1.01 7.49 17.22
CA LEU A 157 -1.50 8.74 16.60
C LEU A 157 -3.03 8.78 16.48
N GLY A 158 -3.67 7.62 16.42
CA GLY A 158 -5.08 7.48 16.03
C GLY A 158 -5.34 7.64 14.54
N HIS A 159 -4.30 7.87 13.72
CA HIS A 159 -4.41 8.15 12.29
C HIS A 159 -3.15 7.74 11.51
N GLY A 160 -3.27 7.62 10.18
CA GLY A 160 -2.21 7.17 9.25
C GLY A 160 -1.11 8.20 8.96
N GLY A 161 -0.77 9.07 9.93
CA GLY A 161 0.13 10.19 9.70
C GLY A 161 -0.51 11.42 9.02
N ASP A 162 -1.84 11.54 9.07
CA ASP A 162 -2.63 12.70 8.64
C ASP A 162 -1.96 14.07 8.97
N PRO A 163 -1.61 14.88 7.96
CA PRO A 163 -0.99 16.19 8.17
C PRO A 163 -1.86 17.20 8.93
N GLU A 164 -3.19 17.05 8.87
CA GLU A 164 -4.11 17.94 9.59
C GLU A 164 -4.02 17.73 11.11
N GLN A 165 -3.72 16.51 11.54
CA GLN A 165 -3.69 16.13 12.95
C GLN A 165 -2.26 16.12 13.51
N LEU A 166 -1.26 15.79 12.68
CA LEU A 166 0.12 15.59 13.13
C LEU A 166 0.76 16.85 13.71
N GLU A 167 0.43 18.05 13.20
CA GLU A 167 1.03 19.30 13.69
C GLU A 167 0.84 19.47 15.20
N THR A 168 -0.38 19.21 15.68
CA THR A 168 -0.71 19.30 17.11
C THR A 168 0.09 18.27 17.90
N PHE A 169 0.22 17.06 17.38
CA PHE A 169 0.92 15.97 18.04
C PHE A 169 2.43 16.24 18.22
N VAL A 170 3.07 16.85 17.22
CA VAL A 170 4.52 17.15 17.27
C VAL A 170 4.84 18.58 17.71
N ALA A 171 3.85 19.32 18.22
CA ALA A 171 4.02 20.71 18.61
C ALA A 171 5.13 20.90 19.65
N GLY A 172 5.93 21.97 19.49
CA GLY A 172 7.06 22.27 20.38
C GLY A 172 8.26 21.31 20.29
N SER A 173 8.25 20.36 19.35
CA SER A 173 9.35 19.42 19.12
C SER A 173 10.38 19.93 18.11
N ARG A 174 11.42 19.11 17.87
CA ARG A 174 12.41 19.33 16.79
C ARG A 174 11.93 18.81 15.43
N TRP A 175 10.70 18.34 15.31
CA TRP A 175 10.16 17.79 14.07
C TRP A 175 10.21 18.84 12.94
N GLY A 176 10.92 18.52 11.86
CA GLY A 176 11.06 19.42 10.72
C GLY A 176 11.83 20.72 11.02
N THR A 177 12.53 20.86 12.16
CA THR A 177 13.41 22.02 12.41
C THR A 177 14.83 21.74 11.91
N ASP A 178 15.67 22.77 11.78
CA ASP A 178 17.09 22.60 11.44
C ASP A 178 17.99 22.38 12.67
N ASP A 179 17.39 21.99 13.81
CA ASP A 179 18.13 21.67 15.03
C ASP A 179 19.03 20.46 14.81
N ARG A 180 20.34 20.66 15.01
CA ARG A 180 21.38 19.64 14.82
C ARG A 180 21.38 18.55 15.88
N LEU A 181 20.69 18.76 17.00
CA LEU A 181 20.47 17.72 18.01
C LEU A 181 19.40 16.70 17.57
N CYS A 182 18.63 17.01 16.52
CA CYS A 182 17.72 16.07 15.90
C CYS A 182 18.47 15.18 14.88
N PRO A 183 18.43 13.85 15.02
CA PRO A 183 19.14 12.93 14.12
C PRO A 183 18.47 12.76 12.75
N HIS A 184 17.33 13.41 12.48
CA HIS A 184 16.72 13.39 11.15
C HIS A 184 17.72 13.84 10.08
N SER A 185 17.76 13.14 8.96
CA SER A 185 18.55 13.54 7.80
C SER A 185 17.98 14.84 7.17
N PRO A 186 18.74 15.55 6.31
CA PRO A 186 18.19 16.69 5.58
C PRO A 186 16.92 16.36 4.78
N ALA A 187 16.85 15.16 4.18
CA ALA A 187 15.69 14.70 3.43
C ALA A 187 14.48 14.45 4.35
N GLN A 188 14.70 13.84 5.52
CA GLN A 188 13.65 13.62 6.53
C GLN A 188 13.13 14.95 7.08
N ARG A 189 14.03 15.91 7.39
CA ARG A 189 13.63 17.27 7.79
C ARG A 189 12.78 17.97 6.73
N SER A 190 13.16 17.88 5.46
CA SER A 190 12.38 18.47 4.37
C SER A 190 11.00 17.83 4.25
N THR A 191 10.91 16.51 4.40
CA THR A 191 9.65 15.75 4.37
C THR A 191 8.75 16.18 5.54
N ALA A 192 9.31 16.24 6.75
CA ALA A 192 8.64 16.72 7.95
C ALA A 192 8.11 18.16 7.80
N LYS A 193 8.93 19.10 7.27
CA LYS A 193 8.50 20.49 6.96
C LYS A 193 7.35 20.52 5.96
N ARG A 194 7.43 19.71 4.90
CA ARG A 194 6.42 19.65 3.84
C ARG A 194 5.08 19.17 4.39
N LEU A 195 5.12 18.15 5.25
CA LEU A 195 3.94 17.62 5.91
C LEU A 195 3.21 18.69 6.73
N LEU A 196 3.91 19.40 7.62
CA LEU A 196 3.29 20.44 8.47
C LEU A 196 2.66 21.60 7.68
N SER A 197 3.02 21.74 6.40
CA SER A 197 2.49 22.76 5.50
C SER A 197 1.41 22.20 4.56
N ALA A 198 1.25 20.88 4.45
CA ALA A 198 0.44 20.24 3.43
C ALA A 198 -1.04 20.68 3.48
N CYS A 199 -1.62 20.78 4.68
CA CYS A 199 -3.01 21.21 4.88
C CYS A 199 -3.20 22.72 5.01
N LYS A 200 -2.14 23.52 4.83
CA LYS A 200 -2.15 25.00 4.90
C LYS A 200 -1.91 25.66 3.55
N GLY A 201 -1.28 24.93 2.64
CA GLY A 201 -0.96 25.41 1.30
C GLY A 201 -2.13 25.32 0.33
N ASP A 202 -1.79 25.36 -0.95
CA ASP A 202 -2.71 25.16 -2.06
C ASP A 202 -2.88 23.67 -2.41
N LEU A 203 -3.85 23.38 -3.28
CA LEU A 203 -4.13 22.02 -3.73
C LEU A 203 -2.91 21.39 -4.41
N ALA A 204 -2.20 22.14 -5.26
CA ALA A 204 -1.00 21.63 -5.93
C ALA A 204 0.10 21.23 -4.94
N GLY A 205 0.28 22.01 -3.86
CA GLY A 205 1.21 21.69 -2.79
C GLY A 205 0.85 20.42 -2.02
N TYR A 206 -0.44 20.22 -1.78
CA TYR A 206 -1.00 19.04 -1.12
C TYR A 206 -0.91 17.77 -1.98
N THR A 207 -1.28 17.83 -3.26
CA THR A 207 -1.08 16.71 -4.21
C THR A 207 0.39 16.33 -4.28
N ALA A 208 1.29 17.31 -4.40
CA ALA A 208 2.72 17.04 -4.39
C ALA A 208 3.22 16.42 -3.07
N TYR A 209 2.54 16.67 -1.94
CA TYR A 209 2.82 15.99 -0.67
C TYR A 209 2.43 14.51 -0.74
N LEU A 210 1.20 14.20 -1.16
CA LEU A 210 0.73 12.82 -1.31
C LEU A 210 1.64 12.02 -2.26
N ASP A 211 1.93 12.56 -3.44
CA ASP A 211 2.70 11.89 -4.49
C ASP A 211 4.15 11.55 -4.10
N ARG A 212 4.80 12.43 -3.32
CA ARG A 212 6.28 12.42 -3.20
C ARG A 212 6.82 12.33 -1.79
N PHE A 213 6.00 12.63 -0.79
CA PHE A 213 6.46 12.82 0.58
C PHE A 213 5.70 11.97 1.59
N HIS A 214 4.43 11.63 1.32
CA HIS A 214 3.62 10.92 2.30
C HIS A 214 4.19 9.54 2.66
N SER A 215 4.57 8.71 1.68
CA SER A 215 5.21 7.41 1.95
C SER A 215 6.57 7.54 2.66
N ARG A 216 7.31 8.63 2.42
CA ARG A 216 8.62 8.88 3.04
C ARG A 216 8.53 9.35 4.49
N GLN A 217 7.35 9.75 4.96
CA GLN A 217 7.14 10.17 6.34
C GLN A 217 7.48 9.05 7.32
N GLY A 218 7.25 7.79 6.95
CA GLY A 218 7.55 6.62 7.76
C GLY A 218 8.99 6.63 8.30
N GLU A 219 9.97 7.04 7.50
CA GLU A 219 11.37 7.12 7.94
C GLU A 219 11.58 8.14 9.07
N ALA A 220 10.96 9.32 8.97
CA ALA A 220 11.05 10.35 10.01
C ALA A 220 10.33 9.91 11.30
N LEU A 221 9.17 9.27 11.15
CA LEU A 221 8.42 8.68 12.27
C LEU A 221 9.22 7.55 12.95
N ALA A 222 9.92 6.72 12.18
CA ALA A 222 10.71 5.61 12.72
C ALA A 222 11.78 6.10 13.71
N VAL A 223 12.49 7.18 13.35
CA VAL A 223 13.50 7.81 14.20
C VAL A 223 12.91 8.34 15.51
N CYS A 224 11.66 8.83 15.50
CA CYS A 224 11.02 9.33 16.71
C CYS A 224 10.52 8.19 17.62
N ALA A 225 10.03 7.10 17.05
CA ALA A 225 9.58 5.92 17.79
C ALA A 225 10.76 5.21 18.47
N MET A 226 11.85 5.00 17.74
CA MET A 226 13.03 4.30 18.24
C MET A 226 13.95 5.28 18.96
N ASN A 227 14.09 5.16 20.29
CA ASN A 227 14.97 6.05 21.06
C ASN A 227 15.70 5.31 22.19
N HIS A 228 16.85 5.82 22.62
CA HIS A 228 17.64 5.15 23.67
C HIS A 228 17.02 5.19 25.07
N ALA A 229 15.88 5.88 25.22
CA ALA A 229 15.13 5.88 26.47
C ALA A 229 14.02 4.81 26.53
N THR A 230 13.82 4.01 25.47
CA THR A 230 12.87 2.88 25.47
C THR A 230 13.53 1.52 25.67
N ILE A 231 14.80 1.37 25.26
CA ILE A 231 15.52 0.09 25.24
C ILE A 231 16.97 0.22 25.71
N GLY A 232 17.48 -0.85 26.31
CA GLY A 232 18.90 -1.03 26.63
C GLY A 232 19.74 -1.54 25.44
N PRO A 233 21.08 -1.47 25.53
CA PRO A 233 21.97 -2.02 24.50
C PRO A 233 21.71 -3.51 24.26
N GLY A 234 21.47 -3.88 23.00
CA GLY A 234 21.28 -5.27 22.59
C GLY A 234 19.93 -5.89 22.95
N GLU A 235 18.99 -5.15 23.57
CA GLU A 235 17.66 -5.67 23.89
C GLU A 235 16.83 -5.97 22.64
N ARG A 236 17.03 -5.22 21.56
CA ARG A 236 16.27 -5.30 20.30
C ARG A 236 17.17 -5.19 19.07
N PRO A 237 16.70 -5.63 17.89
CA PRO A 237 17.45 -5.51 16.65
C PRO A 237 17.86 -4.06 16.35
N ASP A 238 19.11 -3.89 15.95
CA ASP A 238 19.63 -2.60 15.50
C ASP A 238 19.21 -2.37 14.05
N VAL A 239 18.09 -1.67 13.89
CA VAL A 239 17.51 -1.30 12.60
C VAL A 239 17.26 0.20 12.56
N GLY A 240 17.62 0.83 11.45
CA GLY A 240 17.47 2.27 11.26
C GLY A 240 18.24 3.12 12.27
N VAL A 241 17.82 4.38 12.42
CA VAL A 241 18.45 5.35 13.33
C VAL A 241 17.63 5.46 14.62
N THR A 242 18.27 5.25 15.76
CA THR A 242 17.66 5.44 17.08
C THR A 242 17.96 6.84 17.61
N CYS A 243 16.95 7.55 18.09
CA CYS A 243 17.11 8.92 18.58
C CYS A 243 17.78 8.99 19.96
N PRO A 244 18.92 9.70 20.11
CA PRO A 244 19.58 9.85 21.41
C PRO A 244 18.90 10.91 22.30
N ASN A 245 18.16 11.84 21.70
CA ASN A 245 17.48 12.92 22.39
C ASN A 245 16.01 12.93 21.95
N PRO A 246 15.14 12.08 22.51
CA PRO A 246 13.72 12.09 22.15
C PRO A 246 13.06 13.43 22.52
N CYS A 247 12.00 13.80 21.79
CA CYS A 247 11.23 15.02 22.07
C CYS A 247 10.11 14.76 23.08
N GLY A 248 9.56 15.84 23.65
CA GLY A 248 8.48 15.81 24.65
C GLY A 248 7.31 14.90 24.26
N PHE A 249 6.79 15.07 23.04
CA PHE A 249 5.65 14.27 22.54
C PHE A 249 5.87 12.75 22.54
N ILE A 250 7.12 12.28 22.56
CA ILE A 250 7.45 10.86 22.76
C ILE A 250 7.66 10.55 24.22
N THR A 251 8.43 11.36 24.93
CA THR A 251 8.80 11.08 26.33
C THR A 251 7.62 11.22 27.30
N GLU A 252 6.59 11.95 26.92
CA GLU A 252 5.34 12.13 27.67
C GLU A 252 4.40 10.91 27.55
N LEU A 253 4.60 10.05 26.54
CA LEU A 253 3.87 8.79 26.45
C LEU A 253 4.30 7.83 27.57
N PRO A 254 3.37 7.00 28.09
CA PRO A 254 3.72 5.94 29.04
C PRO A 254 4.83 5.02 28.51
N MET A 255 5.73 4.60 29.40
CA MET A 255 6.85 3.72 29.02
C MET A 255 6.41 2.44 28.29
N PRO A 256 5.34 1.72 28.71
CA PRO A 256 4.84 0.57 27.97
C PRO A 256 4.45 0.90 26.52
N ASP A 257 3.72 1.99 26.30
CA ASP A 257 3.26 2.41 24.98
C ASP A 257 4.43 2.78 24.07
N ARG A 258 5.47 3.42 24.63
CA ARG A 258 6.70 3.74 23.90
C ARG A 258 7.49 2.49 23.51
N ARG A 259 7.56 1.49 24.40
CA ARG A 259 8.22 0.20 24.12
C ARG A 259 7.44 -0.59 23.08
N ASP A 260 6.12 -0.60 23.14
CA ASP A 260 5.28 -1.23 22.13
C ASP A 260 5.44 -0.56 20.75
N LEU A 261 5.40 0.78 20.70
CA LEU A 261 5.63 1.54 19.46
C LEU A 261 7.01 1.27 18.86
N ASP A 262 8.07 1.31 19.68
CA ASP A 262 9.43 0.98 19.25
C ASP A 262 9.47 -0.44 18.64
N ALA A 263 8.82 -1.41 19.28
CA ALA A 263 8.78 -2.80 18.80
C ALA A 263 8.08 -2.92 17.43
N ARG A 264 6.89 -2.34 17.29
CA ARG A 264 6.14 -2.36 16.02
C ARG A 264 6.89 -1.67 14.89
N VAL A 265 7.56 -0.55 15.18
CA VAL A 265 8.38 0.16 14.20
C VAL A 265 9.64 -0.63 13.81
N ARG A 266 10.34 -1.26 14.75
CA ARG A 266 11.49 -2.13 14.41
C ARG A 266 11.06 -3.30 13.54
N LEU A 267 9.93 -3.93 13.86
CA LEU A 267 9.36 -4.99 13.04
C LEU A 267 9.03 -4.50 11.62
N ALA A 268 8.45 -3.29 11.51
CA ALA A 268 8.18 -2.68 10.22
C ALA A 268 9.46 -2.47 9.40
N LEU A 269 10.52 -1.92 10.02
CA LEU A 269 11.81 -1.73 9.35
C LEU A 269 12.49 -3.05 8.96
N LEU A 270 12.43 -4.07 9.82
CA LEU A 270 12.95 -5.41 9.51
C LEU A 270 12.29 -5.99 8.25
N PHE A 271 10.97 -5.79 8.10
CA PHE A 271 10.21 -6.17 6.93
C PHE A 271 10.57 -5.32 5.70
N SER A 272 10.68 -3.99 5.83
CA SER A 272 11.07 -3.11 4.71
C SER A 272 12.47 -3.41 4.17
N GLU A 273 13.39 -3.88 5.02
CA GLU A 273 14.74 -4.32 4.66
C GLU A 273 14.84 -5.83 4.40
N SER A 274 13.71 -6.52 4.18
CA SER A 274 13.69 -7.97 4.02
C SER A 274 13.91 -8.42 2.57
N PRO A 275 14.28 -9.70 2.35
CA PRO A 275 14.47 -10.25 1.01
C PRO A 275 13.25 -10.10 0.09
N ILE A 276 12.02 -10.25 0.59
CA ILE A 276 10.81 -10.16 -0.26
C ILE A 276 10.64 -8.75 -0.84
N VAL A 277 10.95 -7.71 -0.06
CA VAL A 277 10.89 -6.31 -0.50
C VAL A 277 12.06 -6.01 -1.45
N ALA A 278 13.25 -6.54 -1.16
CA ALA A 278 14.44 -6.34 -2.00
C ALA A 278 14.27 -6.90 -3.42
N LEU A 279 13.45 -7.94 -3.63
CA LEU A 279 13.16 -8.46 -4.97
C LEU A 279 12.62 -7.39 -5.92
N ARG A 280 11.88 -6.38 -5.41
CA ARG A 280 11.38 -5.27 -6.24
C ARG A 280 12.51 -4.45 -6.88
N HIS A 281 13.61 -4.24 -6.15
CA HIS A 281 14.76 -3.48 -6.66
C HIS A 281 15.54 -4.24 -7.74
N HIS A 282 15.40 -5.56 -7.78
CA HIS A 282 16.02 -6.44 -8.77
C HIS A 282 15.09 -6.81 -9.93
N ALA A 283 13.77 -6.74 -9.72
CA ALA A 283 12.76 -6.93 -10.75
C ALA A 283 12.85 -5.83 -11.84
N PRO A 284 12.40 -6.09 -13.07
CA PRO A 284 12.57 -5.17 -14.20
C PRO A 284 11.68 -3.93 -14.01
N VAL A 285 12.23 -2.93 -13.33
CA VAL A 285 11.70 -1.55 -13.31
C VAL A 285 12.64 -0.57 -14.01
N GLY A 286 13.83 -1.03 -14.40
CA GLY A 286 14.78 -0.18 -15.12
C GLY A 286 15.80 -0.89 -15.99
N HIS A 287 15.94 -2.22 -15.94
CA HIS A 287 17.08 -2.92 -16.58
C HIS A 287 16.70 -4.17 -17.40
N PHE A 288 15.42 -4.54 -17.47
CA PHE A 288 14.91 -5.74 -18.19
C PHE A 288 15.53 -7.10 -17.77
N PHE A 289 16.21 -7.19 -16.63
CA PHE A 289 16.68 -8.46 -16.07
C PHE A 289 15.67 -9.05 -15.08
N GLY A 290 15.31 -10.33 -15.29
CA GLY A 290 14.67 -11.24 -14.32
C GLY A 290 13.36 -10.79 -13.67
N VAL A 291 12.21 -11.25 -14.17
CA VAL A 291 11.00 -11.33 -13.32
C VAL A 291 11.24 -12.47 -12.32
N PRO A 292 11.13 -12.24 -11.00
CA PRO A 292 11.37 -13.29 -10.03
C PRO A 292 10.39 -14.44 -10.23
N SER A 293 10.90 -15.66 -10.24
CA SER A 293 10.11 -16.88 -10.30
C SER A 293 9.31 -17.08 -9.01
N ALA A 294 8.28 -17.92 -9.06
CA ALA A 294 7.54 -18.32 -7.86
C ALA A 294 8.44 -18.94 -6.79
N GLN A 295 9.50 -19.67 -7.19
CA GLN A 295 10.46 -20.26 -6.26
C GLN A 295 11.33 -19.20 -5.57
N GLU A 296 11.81 -18.19 -6.31
CA GLU A 296 12.58 -17.08 -5.73
C GLU A 296 11.72 -16.26 -4.76
N ILE A 297 10.45 -16.00 -5.10
CA ILE A 297 9.50 -15.34 -4.21
C ILE A 297 9.28 -16.16 -2.93
N ALA A 298 9.02 -17.47 -3.05
CA ALA A 298 8.81 -18.34 -1.90
C ALA A 298 10.04 -18.41 -0.99
N ALA A 299 11.24 -18.51 -1.56
CA ALA A 299 12.49 -18.50 -0.80
C ALA A 299 12.71 -17.16 -0.09
N ALA A 300 12.50 -16.04 -0.78
CA ALA A 300 12.61 -14.70 -0.20
C ALA A 300 11.58 -14.47 0.92
N TRP A 301 10.35 -14.98 0.75
CA TRP A 301 9.32 -14.96 1.78
C TRP A 301 9.74 -15.77 3.02
N ALA A 302 10.23 -17.00 2.85
CA ALA A 302 10.70 -17.81 3.97
C ALA A 302 11.84 -17.13 4.75
N MET A 303 12.84 -16.59 4.05
CA MET A 303 13.92 -15.83 4.68
C MET A 303 13.43 -14.56 5.38
N THR A 304 12.42 -13.90 4.80
CA THR A 304 11.76 -12.74 5.43
C THR A 304 11.09 -13.16 6.72
N TRP A 305 10.29 -14.23 6.69
CA TRP A 305 9.58 -14.78 7.84
C TRP A 305 10.54 -15.16 8.96
N ASP A 306 11.62 -15.90 8.63
CA ASP A 306 12.66 -16.26 9.59
C ASP A 306 13.21 -14.99 10.26
N LYS A 307 13.59 -13.96 9.49
CA LYS A 307 14.13 -12.70 10.01
C LYS A 307 13.15 -11.97 10.94
N VAL A 308 11.90 -11.79 10.53
CA VAL A 308 10.92 -11.00 11.30
C VAL A 308 10.40 -11.74 12.53
N SER A 309 10.40 -13.07 12.50
CA SER A 309 9.93 -13.91 13.61
C SER A 309 11.03 -14.25 14.62
N LEU A 310 12.30 -13.90 14.39
CA LEU A 310 13.37 -14.15 15.37
C LEU A 310 13.00 -13.60 16.76
N PRO A 311 13.04 -14.42 17.82
CA PRO A 311 12.83 -13.95 19.19
C PRO A 311 13.83 -12.85 19.56
N TRP A 312 13.36 -11.80 20.21
CA TRP A 312 14.22 -10.72 20.68
C TRP A 312 14.67 -10.98 22.12
N PRO A 313 15.86 -10.49 22.52
CA PRO A 313 16.39 -10.70 23.88
C PRO A 313 15.46 -10.24 25.00
N ASP A 314 14.66 -9.19 24.79
CA ASP A 314 13.69 -8.70 25.76
C ASP A 314 12.32 -9.41 25.70
N GLY A 315 12.11 -10.30 24.73
CA GLY A 315 10.85 -11.02 24.52
C GLY A 315 9.73 -10.23 23.84
N ASP A 316 9.95 -8.95 23.52
CA ASP A 316 8.91 -8.04 23.03
C ASP A 316 8.80 -8.03 21.48
N ASN A 317 9.14 -9.14 20.80
CA ASN A 317 8.85 -9.24 19.36
C ASN A 317 7.32 -9.36 19.17
N PRO A 318 6.66 -8.42 18.45
CA PRO A 318 5.20 -8.43 18.30
C PRO A 318 4.64 -9.69 17.61
N LEU A 319 5.46 -10.45 16.86
CA LEU A 319 5.04 -11.71 16.23
C LEU A 319 5.12 -12.92 17.16
N GLN A 320 5.77 -12.79 18.32
CA GLN A 320 5.92 -13.86 19.32
C GLN A 320 4.83 -13.81 20.40
N SER A 321 4.19 -12.66 20.58
CA SER A 321 3.04 -12.47 21.49
C SER A 321 1.76 -13.05 20.89
N VAL A 322 1.69 -14.37 20.70
CA VAL A 322 0.49 -15.06 20.18
C VAL A 322 -0.39 -15.51 21.35
N ASP A 323 -1.06 -14.55 22.00
CA ASP A 323 -2.14 -14.82 22.97
C ASP A 323 -3.47 -14.11 22.62
N HIS A 324 -3.59 -13.49 21.42
CA HIS A 324 -4.82 -12.79 21.00
C HIS A 324 -5.47 -13.30 19.71
N MET A 325 -5.07 -14.46 19.19
CA MET A 325 -5.75 -15.10 18.06
C MET A 325 -6.89 -16.06 18.47
N SER A 326 -7.66 -15.70 19.50
CA SER A 326 -9.06 -16.14 19.57
C SER A 326 -9.88 -15.28 18.60
N VAL A 327 -9.75 -15.57 17.31
CA VAL A 327 -10.69 -15.07 16.29
C VAL A 327 -12.04 -15.73 16.60
N GLY A 328 -12.98 -14.91 17.08
CA GLY A 328 -14.36 -15.33 17.26
C GLY A 328 -14.92 -15.86 15.95
N ALA A 329 -15.52 -17.05 16.03
CA ALA A 329 -16.34 -17.66 14.99
C ALA A 329 -17.59 -16.82 14.67
#